data_AF-J3JS60-F1
#
_entry.id   AF-J3JS60-F1
#
_cell.length_a   1.000
_cell.length_b   1.000
_cell.length_c   1.000
_cell.angle_alpha   90.00
_cell.angle_beta   90.00
_cell.angle_gamma   90.00
#
_symmetry.space_group_name_H-M   'P 1'
#
loop_
_entity.id
_entity.type
_entity.pdbx_description
1 polymer ?
#
loop_
_entity_poly.entity_id
_entity_poly.type
_entity_poly.pdbx_seq_one_letter_code
_entity_poly.pdbx_strand_id
1 'polypeptide(L)'
;KHATMEDFDFARDQIIMGIERRNLKIDFKERMATAIHEVGHTLAAYYTDGPEHIYKVTINPRGGSLGAVTVPFTQTYHIPKENQVTYSTKEDLMKHIYSLLGGHVAEKLFIGRNKVTTGCSNDLQRATQLAYAMVREFGMDERYGLVHKGKKELSDEENRRIDEIVQMILKEASEKVELILKSHETEMRKIAKRLCQHGTLTGQEIRDLIEGKEIDKVTAQ
;
A
#
# COMPACT_ATOMS: atom_id res chain seq x y z
N LYS A 1 25.65 -20.09 -20.76
CA LYS A 1 24.75 -18.91 -20.61
C LYS A 1 25.13 -18.23 -19.31
N HIS A 2 25.52 -16.97 -19.36
CA HIS A 2 25.82 -16.18 -18.15
C HIS A 2 24.54 -15.50 -17.68
N ALA A 3 24.28 -15.50 -16.38
CA ALA A 3 23.19 -14.74 -15.79
C ALA A 3 23.60 -13.26 -15.71
N THR A 4 22.71 -12.38 -16.13
CA THR A 4 22.85 -10.93 -16.03
C THR A 4 22.20 -10.42 -14.73
N MET A 5 22.50 -9.20 -14.30
CA MET A 5 21.80 -8.59 -13.16
C MET A 5 20.30 -8.45 -13.42
N GLU A 6 19.88 -8.26 -14.67
CA GLU A 6 18.47 -8.25 -15.05
C GLU A 6 17.79 -9.60 -14.79
N ASP A 7 18.49 -10.72 -15.01
CA ASP A 7 17.98 -12.06 -14.70
C ASP A 7 17.79 -12.25 -13.18
N PHE A 8 18.69 -11.71 -12.36
CA PHE A 8 18.57 -11.72 -10.90
C PHE A 8 17.43 -10.83 -10.41
N ASP A 9 17.27 -9.64 -11.00
CA ASP A 9 16.16 -8.74 -10.70
C ASP A 9 14.81 -9.36 -11.07
N PHE A 10 14.74 -10.00 -12.24
CA PHE A 10 13.57 -10.74 -12.66
C PHE A 10 13.26 -11.90 -11.71
N ALA A 11 14.26 -12.70 -11.32
CA ALA A 11 14.06 -13.79 -10.36
C ALA A 11 13.59 -13.27 -8.98
N ARG A 12 14.18 -12.18 -8.49
CA ARG A 12 13.78 -11.50 -7.25
C ARG A 12 12.33 -11.02 -7.33
N ASP A 13 11.93 -10.41 -8.44
CA ASP A 13 10.55 -9.98 -8.67
C ASP A 13 9.56 -11.15 -8.67
N GLN A 14 9.93 -12.28 -9.25
CA GLN A 14 9.08 -13.46 -9.29
C GLN A 14 8.85 -14.05 -7.90
N ILE A 15 9.87 -14.01 -7.04
CA ILE A 15 9.78 -14.48 -5.64
C ILE A 15 8.94 -13.52 -4.79
N ILE A 16 9.18 -12.21 -4.90
CA ILE A 16 8.52 -11.20 -4.07
C ILE A 16 7.07 -10.95 -4.52
N MET A 17 6.86 -10.88 -5.84
CA MET A 17 5.64 -10.34 -6.46
C MET A 17 4.81 -11.41 -7.19
N GLY A 18 5.38 -12.58 -7.47
CA GLY A 18 4.76 -13.63 -8.28
C GLY A 18 4.90 -13.44 -9.80
N ILE A 19 4.39 -14.44 -10.54
CA ILE A 19 4.56 -14.58 -11.99
C ILE A 19 3.70 -13.58 -12.77
N GLU A 20 4.35 -12.70 -13.54
CA GLU A 20 3.71 -11.75 -14.45
C GLU A 20 2.89 -12.44 -15.56
N ARG A 21 1.63 -12.00 -15.76
CA ARG A 21 0.71 -12.45 -16.80
C ARG A 21 0.71 -11.47 -17.98
N ARG A 22 1.66 -11.63 -18.89
CA ARG A 22 1.86 -10.72 -20.04
C ARG A 22 0.71 -10.66 -21.06
N ASN A 23 -0.21 -11.64 -21.05
CA ASN A 23 -1.26 -11.78 -22.08
C ASN A 23 -2.64 -11.23 -21.68
N LEU A 24 -2.80 -10.63 -20.49
CA LEU A 24 -4.09 -10.09 -20.07
C LEU A 24 -4.29 -8.68 -20.67
N LYS A 25 -5.26 -8.53 -21.57
CA LYS A 25 -5.66 -7.20 -22.06
C LYS A 25 -6.58 -6.55 -21.03
N ILE A 26 -6.11 -5.47 -20.42
CA ILE A 26 -6.86 -4.65 -19.45
C ILE A 26 -7.30 -3.37 -20.16
N ASP A 27 -8.55 -2.94 -19.97
CA ASP A 27 -9.05 -1.69 -20.53
C ASP A 27 -8.27 -0.49 -19.95
N PHE A 28 -8.16 0.60 -20.70
CA PHE A 28 -7.44 1.79 -20.24
C PHE A 28 -8.03 2.35 -18.94
N LYS A 29 -9.36 2.30 -18.80
CA LYS A 29 -10.04 2.80 -17.60
C LYS A 29 -9.72 1.96 -16.36
N GLU A 30 -9.71 0.64 -16.51
CA GLU A 30 -9.33 -0.29 -15.44
C GLU A 30 -7.86 -0.14 -15.08
N ARG A 31 -6.99 -0.04 -16.09
CA ARG A 31 -5.55 0.18 -15.91
C ARG A 31 -5.26 1.50 -15.19
N MET A 32 -6.00 2.56 -15.50
CA MET A 32 -5.90 3.84 -14.80
C MET A 32 -6.43 3.74 -13.37
N ALA A 33 -7.53 3.01 -13.13
CA ALA A 33 -8.05 2.79 -11.78
C ALA A 33 -7.03 2.06 -10.90
N THR A 34 -6.42 0.98 -11.41
CA THR A 34 -5.31 0.30 -10.74
C THR A 34 -4.13 1.25 -10.52
N ALA A 35 -3.74 2.05 -11.52
CA ALA A 35 -2.65 3.01 -11.33
C ALA A 35 -2.94 4.03 -10.23
N ILE A 36 -4.17 4.53 -10.13
CA ILE A 36 -4.58 5.42 -9.04
C ILE A 36 -4.51 4.69 -7.69
N HIS A 37 -4.98 3.45 -7.61
CA HIS A 37 -4.91 2.64 -6.41
C HIS A 37 -3.46 2.47 -5.91
N GLU A 38 -2.55 2.07 -6.80
CA GLU A 38 -1.15 1.83 -6.47
C GLU A 38 -0.40 3.09 -6.08
N VAL A 39 -0.65 4.19 -6.77
CA VAL A 39 -0.04 5.47 -6.43
C VAL A 39 -0.57 5.97 -5.09
N GLY A 40 -1.81 5.62 -4.72
CA GLY A 40 -2.37 5.90 -3.40
C GLY A 40 -1.56 5.26 -2.27
N HIS A 41 -1.28 3.96 -2.38
CA HIS A 41 -0.38 3.27 -1.45
C HIS A 41 1.02 3.89 -1.43
N THR A 42 1.55 4.16 -2.61
CA THR A 42 2.91 4.66 -2.80
C THR A 42 3.11 6.02 -2.15
N LEU A 43 2.22 6.98 -2.41
CA LEU A 43 2.34 8.33 -1.85
C LEU A 43 2.07 8.34 -0.35
N ALA A 44 1.11 7.55 0.12
CA ALA A 44 0.89 7.39 1.56
C ALA A 44 2.18 6.92 2.25
N ALA A 45 2.78 5.84 1.77
CA ALA A 45 4.04 5.32 2.32
C ALA A 45 5.22 6.31 2.14
N TYR A 46 5.36 6.94 0.98
CA TYR A 46 6.44 7.88 0.69
C TYR A 46 6.49 9.05 1.68
N TYR A 47 5.32 9.63 1.99
CA TYR A 47 5.23 10.79 2.87
C TYR A 47 5.16 10.43 4.37
N THR A 48 4.97 9.16 4.72
CA THR A 48 4.90 8.73 6.14
C THR A 48 6.11 7.93 6.61
N ASP A 49 6.59 6.97 5.82
CA ASP A 49 7.76 6.14 6.12
C ASP A 49 9.06 6.71 5.54
N GLY A 50 8.96 7.53 4.49
CA GLY A 50 10.11 8.09 3.81
C GLY A 50 10.41 7.40 2.48
N PRO A 51 11.12 8.11 1.59
CA PRO A 51 11.24 7.73 0.18
C PRO A 51 12.16 6.52 -0.07
N GLU A 52 13.00 6.13 0.91
CA GLU A 52 13.87 4.96 0.87
C GLU A 52 13.12 3.62 0.98
N HIS A 53 11.87 3.64 1.43
CA HIS A 53 11.05 2.44 1.60
C HIS A 53 10.33 2.00 0.31
N ILE A 54 10.36 2.83 -0.74
CA ILE A 54 9.74 2.51 -2.02
C ILE A 54 10.77 1.86 -2.93
N TYR A 55 10.63 0.56 -3.20
CA TYR A 55 11.48 -0.17 -4.14
C TYR A 55 10.97 -0.06 -5.58
N LYS A 56 9.71 -0.43 -5.81
CA LYS A 56 9.08 -0.47 -7.14
C LYS A 56 7.57 -0.58 -7.04
N VAL A 57 6.87 -0.01 -8.01
CA VAL A 57 5.42 -0.04 -8.17
C VAL A 57 5.09 -0.55 -9.56
N THR A 58 4.12 -1.47 -9.67
CA THR A 58 3.72 -2.06 -10.96
C THR A 58 2.23 -2.31 -11.00
N ILE A 59 1.62 -2.08 -12.15
CA ILE A 59 0.21 -2.40 -12.45
C ILE A 59 0.08 -3.60 -13.38
N ASN A 60 1.22 -4.22 -13.75
CA ASN A 60 1.19 -5.42 -14.58
C ASN A 60 0.64 -6.58 -13.75
N PRO A 61 -0.34 -7.33 -14.27
CA PRO A 61 -0.98 -8.40 -13.51
C PRO A 61 0.02 -9.51 -13.19
N ARG A 62 0.04 -9.99 -11.94
CA ARG A 62 0.89 -11.08 -11.47
C ARG A 62 0.05 -12.15 -10.75
N GLY A 63 0.38 -13.44 -10.92
CA GLY A 63 -0.17 -14.57 -10.15
C GLY A 63 -1.66 -14.85 -10.32
N GLY A 64 -2.17 -15.89 -9.63
CA GLY A 64 -3.54 -16.39 -9.76
C GLY A 64 -4.54 -15.75 -8.81
N SER A 65 -5.14 -14.64 -9.20
CA SER A 65 -6.45 -14.21 -8.73
C SER A 65 -7.20 -13.52 -9.88
N LEU A 66 -8.28 -14.15 -10.33
CA LEU A 66 -9.28 -13.54 -11.21
C LEU A 66 -9.84 -12.30 -10.50
N GLY A 67 -9.61 -11.11 -11.04
CA GLY A 67 -10.34 -9.88 -10.67
C GLY A 67 -9.75 -9.01 -9.56
N ALA A 68 -8.62 -9.37 -8.97
CA ALA A 68 -7.84 -8.49 -8.10
C ALA A 68 -6.41 -8.47 -8.63
N VAL A 69 -5.94 -7.28 -9.02
CA VAL A 69 -4.52 -7.04 -9.25
C VAL A 69 -3.87 -7.30 -7.90
N THR A 70 -3.24 -8.48 -7.74
CA THR A 70 -2.23 -8.66 -6.72
C THR A 70 -1.06 -7.83 -7.19
N VAL A 71 -1.12 -6.55 -6.88
CA VAL A 71 0.08 -5.76 -6.83
C VAL A 71 0.94 -6.38 -5.76
N PRO A 72 2.25 -6.47 -6.01
CA PRO A 72 3.14 -6.71 -4.90
C PRO A 72 2.76 -5.70 -3.83
N PHE A 73 2.40 -6.22 -2.68
CA PHE A 73 2.84 -5.68 -1.41
C PHE A 73 3.91 -4.61 -1.71
N THR A 74 3.64 -3.34 -1.42
CA THR A 74 4.66 -2.56 -0.72
C THR A 74 4.90 -3.32 0.57
N GLN A 75 5.52 -4.50 0.46
CA GLN A 75 6.28 -5.08 1.52
C GLN A 75 7.40 -4.05 1.55
N THR A 76 7.23 -3.07 2.43
CA THR A 76 8.31 -2.70 3.31
C THR A 76 8.81 -4.02 3.89
N TYR A 77 9.59 -4.76 3.10
CA TYR A 77 10.72 -5.46 3.66
C TYR A 77 11.47 -4.33 4.30
N HIS A 78 11.25 -4.19 5.61
CA HIS A 78 12.39 -4.03 6.48
C HIS A 78 13.36 -5.09 5.95
N ILE A 79 14.29 -4.70 5.06
CA ILE A 79 15.59 -5.33 5.11
C ILE A 79 15.93 -5.07 6.57
N PRO A 80 15.87 -6.07 7.45
CA PRO A 80 16.34 -5.84 8.79
C PRO A 80 17.79 -5.43 8.53
N LYS A 81 18.13 -4.14 8.71
CA LYS A 81 19.52 -3.77 9.00
C LYS A 81 19.93 -4.83 10.01
N GLU A 82 20.98 -5.62 9.72
CA GLU A 82 21.32 -6.97 10.25
C GLU A 82 21.24 -7.19 11.79
N ASN A 83 20.27 -6.61 12.48
CA ASN A 83 20.19 -6.31 13.92
C ASN A 83 18.86 -5.64 14.37
N GLN A 84 17.85 -5.38 13.53
CA GLN A 84 16.55 -4.88 14.02
C GLN A 84 15.67 -6.03 14.54
N VAL A 85 15.84 -6.28 15.83
CA VAL A 85 15.05 -7.19 16.66
C VAL A 85 13.61 -6.65 16.81
N THR A 86 12.64 -7.31 16.16
CA THR A 86 11.33 -7.72 16.69
C THR A 86 10.38 -6.72 17.37
N TYR A 87 10.57 -5.40 17.27
CA TYR A 87 9.66 -4.42 17.91
C TYR A 87 9.26 -3.30 16.94
N SER A 88 7.96 -3.18 16.68
CA SER A 88 7.37 -2.06 15.95
C SER A 88 6.73 -1.08 16.94
N THR A 89 6.97 0.21 16.75
CA THR A 89 6.29 1.24 17.56
C THR A 89 4.85 1.43 17.09
N LYS A 90 4.03 2.10 17.91
CA LYS A 90 2.69 2.53 17.49
C LYS A 90 2.74 3.36 16.20
N GLU A 91 3.77 4.20 16.06
CA GLU A 91 3.95 5.04 14.88
C GLU A 91 4.18 4.18 13.63
N ASP A 92 5.05 3.16 13.71
CA ASP A 92 5.34 2.26 12.58
C ASP A 92 4.10 1.47 12.14
N LEU A 93 3.29 1.00 13.10
CA LEU A 93 2.04 0.32 12.79
C LEU A 93 1.02 1.26 12.15
N MET A 94 0.95 2.52 12.61
CA MET A 94 0.10 3.53 11.99
C MET A 94 0.55 3.86 10.57
N LYS A 95 1.86 3.94 10.30
CA LYS A 95 2.40 4.15 8.94
C LYS A 95 1.99 3.00 8.01
N HIS A 96 2.02 1.77 8.49
CA HIS A 96 1.53 0.62 7.74
C HIS A 96 0.02 0.72 7.46
N ILE A 97 -0.81 1.14 8.44
CA ILE A 97 -2.24 1.39 8.22
C ILE A 97 -2.45 2.51 7.18
N TYR A 98 -1.67 3.60 7.22
CA TYR A 98 -1.76 4.68 6.23
C TYR A 98 -1.49 4.18 4.82
N SER A 99 -0.43 3.38 4.65
CA SER A 99 -0.12 2.73 3.38
C SER A 99 -1.29 1.87 2.91
N LEU A 100 -1.81 0.96 3.74
CA LEU A 100 -2.92 0.06 3.39
C LEU A 100 -4.22 0.80 3.02
N LEU A 101 -4.51 1.94 3.65
CA LEU A 101 -5.70 2.75 3.31
C LEU A 101 -5.47 3.65 2.08
N GLY A 102 -4.23 3.83 1.64
CA GLY A 102 -3.83 4.68 0.53
C GLY A 102 -4.61 4.41 -0.75
N GLY A 103 -4.71 3.15 -1.19
CA GLY A 103 -5.43 2.77 -2.40
C GLY A 103 -6.92 3.12 -2.35
N HIS A 104 -7.61 2.71 -1.28
CA HIS A 104 -9.03 3.02 -1.10
C HIS A 104 -9.33 4.52 -1.09
N VAL A 105 -8.53 5.30 -0.34
CA VAL A 105 -8.71 6.76 -0.25
C VAL A 105 -8.41 7.42 -1.59
N ALA A 106 -7.39 6.97 -2.31
CA ALA A 106 -7.08 7.45 -3.66
C ALA A 106 -8.24 7.20 -4.64
N GLU A 107 -8.81 6.00 -4.68
CA GLU A 107 -9.96 5.72 -5.53
C GLU A 107 -11.15 6.63 -5.20
N LYS A 108 -11.44 6.80 -3.90
CA LYS A 108 -12.53 7.65 -3.41
C LYS A 108 -12.36 9.11 -3.84
N LEU A 109 -11.13 9.64 -3.82
CA LEU A 109 -10.81 11.02 -4.16
C LEU A 109 -10.73 11.29 -5.67
N PHE A 110 -10.02 10.42 -6.41
CA PHE A 110 -9.64 10.69 -7.79
C PHE A 110 -10.56 10.03 -8.83
N ILE A 111 -11.22 8.93 -8.46
CA ILE A 111 -12.18 8.21 -9.33
C ILE A 111 -13.62 8.58 -8.94
N GLY A 112 -13.86 8.68 -7.63
CA GLY A 112 -15.11 9.13 -7.02
C GLY A 112 -15.74 8.07 -6.12
N ARG A 113 -16.51 8.52 -5.11
CA ARG A 113 -17.08 7.66 -4.04
C ARG A 113 -17.89 6.47 -4.54
N ASN A 114 -18.62 6.61 -5.65
CA ASN A 114 -19.46 5.54 -6.20
C ASN A 114 -18.71 4.59 -7.15
N LYS A 115 -17.41 4.80 -7.35
CA LYS A 115 -16.55 4.04 -8.29
C LYS A 115 -15.37 3.37 -7.60
N VAL A 116 -15.40 3.32 -6.26
CA VAL A 116 -14.45 2.53 -5.47
C VAL A 116 -14.59 1.06 -5.87
N THR A 117 -13.46 0.41 -6.08
CA THR A 117 -13.40 -0.97 -6.56
C THR A 117 -13.40 -1.96 -5.40
N THR A 118 -13.74 -3.21 -5.69
CA THR A 118 -13.64 -4.31 -4.72
C THR A 118 -12.19 -4.73 -4.45
N GLY A 119 -11.22 -4.18 -5.19
CA GLY A 119 -9.78 -4.48 -5.06
C GLY A 119 -9.22 -4.11 -3.68
N CYS A 120 -9.79 -3.12 -3.00
CA CYS A 120 -9.33 -2.68 -1.67
C CYS A 120 -9.70 -3.62 -0.51
N SER A 121 -10.42 -4.72 -0.78
CA SER A 121 -10.92 -5.64 0.25
C SER A 121 -9.80 -6.25 1.10
N ASN A 122 -8.72 -6.71 0.45
CA ASN A 122 -7.58 -7.30 1.14
C ASN A 122 -6.82 -6.26 1.99
N ASP A 123 -6.68 -5.02 1.50
CA ASP A 123 -5.96 -3.97 2.24
C ASP A 123 -6.76 -3.51 3.45
N LEU A 124 -8.08 -3.37 3.30
CA LEU A 124 -8.99 -3.10 4.41
C LEU A 124 -8.97 -4.21 5.45
N GLN A 125 -8.95 -5.48 5.02
CA GLN A 125 -8.85 -6.62 5.93
C GLN A 125 -7.56 -6.56 6.76
N ARG A 126 -6.42 -6.30 6.11
CA ARG A 126 -5.12 -6.19 6.78
C ARG A 126 -5.04 -4.99 7.71
N ALA A 127 -5.53 -3.83 7.28
CA ALA A 127 -5.56 -2.62 8.11
C ALA A 127 -6.42 -2.83 9.36
N THR A 128 -7.57 -3.49 9.19
CA THR A 128 -8.47 -3.84 10.27
C THR A 128 -7.82 -4.80 11.26
N GLN A 129 -7.21 -5.90 10.77
CA GLN A 129 -6.49 -6.86 11.62
C GLN A 129 -5.36 -6.19 12.41
N LEU A 130 -4.63 -5.27 11.78
CA LEU A 130 -3.54 -4.55 12.44
C LEU A 130 -4.08 -3.62 13.54
N ALA A 131 -5.16 -2.89 13.27
CA ALA A 131 -5.81 -2.04 14.26
C ALA A 131 -6.34 -2.86 15.45
N TYR A 132 -6.92 -4.05 15.21
CA TYR A 132 -7.30 -4.96 16.29
C TYR A 132 -6.10 -5.40 17.12
N ALA A 133 -4.97 -5.76 16.50
CA ALA A 133 -3.77 -6.15 17.21
C ALA A 133 -3.21 -5.00 18.07
N MET A 134 -3.20 -3.78 17.54
CA MET A 134 -2.79 -2.57 18.28
C MET A 134 -3.58 -2.38 19.57
N VAL A 135 -4.89 -2.61 19.54
CA VAL A 135 -5.77 -2.44 20.70
C VAL A 135 -5.73 -3.66 21.63
N ARG A 136 -5.92 -4.87 21.09
CA ARG A 136 -6.14 -6.10 21.88
C ARG A 136 -4.86 -6.75 22.37
N GLU A 137 -3.78 -6.65 21.61
CA GLU A 137 -2.55 -7.42 21.87
C GLU A 137 -1.43 -6.53 22.38
N PHE A 138 -1.30 -5.32 21.83
CA PHE A 138 -0.18 -4.42 22.13
C PHE A 138 -0.52 -3.32 23.14
N GLY A 139 -1.80 -3.12 23.48
CA GLY A 139 -2.20 -2.07 24.42
C GLY A 139 -1.77 -0.67 23.99
N MET A 140 -1.68 -0.43 22.67
CA MET A 140 -1.18 0.84 22.10
C MET A 140 -2.23 1.96 22.10
N ASP A 141 -3.44 1.69 22.61
CA ASP A 141 -4.50 2.69 22.72
C ASP A 141 -4.86 2.96 24.18
N GLU A 142 -4.67 4.21 24.60
CA GLU A 142 -4.90 4.66 25.96
C GLU A 142 -6.38 4.56 26.37
N ARG A 143 -7.32 4.60 25.40
CA ARG A 143 -8.77 4.53 25.67
C ARG A 143 -9.20 3.13 26.13
N TYR A 144 -8.50 2.09 25.68
CA TYR A 144 -8.73 0.71 26.10
C TYR A 144 -7.92 0.35 27.36
N GLY A 145 -6.73 0.93 27.49
CA GLY A 145 -5.79 0.69 28.60
C GLY A 145 -4.77 -0.42 28.31
N LEU A 146 -3.88 -0.65 29.27
CA LEU A 146 -2.77 -1.61 29.16
C LEU A 146 -3.25 -3.03 29.45
N VAL A 147 -3.93 -3.66 28.48
CA VAL A 147 -4.44 -5.03 28.60
C VAL A 147 -4.06 -5.88 27.39
N HIS A 148 -3.62 -7.11 27.64
CA HIS A 148 -3.42 -8.11 26.60
C HIS A 148 -4.57 -9.11 26.64
N LYS A 149 -5.41 -9.11 25.59
CA LYS A 149 -6.61 -9.95 25.51
C LYS A 149 -6.46 -11.15 24.57
N GLY A 150 -5.38 -11.24 23.80
CA GLY A 150 -5.06 -12.39 22.95
C GLY A 150 -6.28 -13.00 22.24
N LYS A 151 -6.39 -14.33 22.25
CA LYS A 151 -7.54 -15.09 21.72
C LYS A 151 -8.64 -15.39 22.76
N LYS A 152 -8.67 -14.73 23.92
CA LYS A 152 -9.75 -14.96 24.89
C LYS A 152 -11.09 -14.51 24.31
N GLU A 153 -12.15 -15.25 24.62
CA GLU A 153 -13.51 -14.77 24.42
C GLU A 153 -13.73 -13.56 25.32
N LEU A 154 -14.17 -12.47 24.71
CA LEU A 154 -14.48 -11.21 25.36
C LEU A 154 -15.98 -11.08 25.52
N SER A 155 -16.42 -10.34 26.53
CA SER A 155 -17.82 -9.97 26.64
C SER A 155 -18.27 -9.10 25.46
N ASP A 156 -19.56 -9.12 25.13
CA ASP A 156 -20.13 -8.28 24.06
C ASP A 156 -19.83 -6.79 24.26
N GLU A 157 -19.83 -6.32 25.51
CA GLU A 157 -19.48 -4.95 25.87
C GLU A 157 -17.99 -4.64 25.60
N GLU A 158 -17.08 -5.57 25.89
CA GLU A 158 -15.66 -5.40 25.57
C GLU A 158 -15.40 -5.42 24.06
N ASN A 159 -16.05 -6.33 23.33
CA ASN A 159 -15.95 -6.38 21.86
C ASN A 159 -16.44 -5.05 21.26
N ARG A 160 -17.59 -4.55 21.69
CA ARG A 160 -18.13 -3.27 21.23
C ARG A 160 -17.16 -2.12 21.47
N ARG A 161 -16.54 -2.04 22.65
CA ARG A 161 -15.52 -1.00 22.92
C ARG A 161 -14.31 -1.11 22.02
N ILE A 162 -13.81 -2.31 21.76
CA ILE A 162 -12.69 -2.51 20.83
C ILE A 162 -13.09 -2.06 19.43
N ASP A 163 -14.28 -2.46 18.96
CA ASP A 163 -14.78 -2.10 17.64
C ASP A 163 -14.89 -0.58 17.47
N GLU A 164 -15.39 0.13 18.48
CA GLU A 164 -15.46 1.60 18.49
C GLU A 164 -14.06 2.22 18.37
N ILE A 165 -13.07 1.72 19.12
CA ILE A 165 -11.69 2.22 19.06
C ILE A 165 -11.03 1.92 17.71
N VAL A 166 -11.22 0.70 17.18
CA VAL A 166 -10.69 0.30 15.86
C VAL A 166 -11.28 1.18 14.76
N GLN A 167 -12.59 1.47 14.80
CA GLN A 167 -13.23 2.39 13.88
C GLN A 167 -12.63 3.80 13.97
N MET A 168 -12.34 4.29 15.18
CA MET A 168 -11.68 5.59 15.36
C MET A 168 -10.27 5.59 14.76
N ILE A 169 -9.45 4.56 15.03
CA ILE A 169 -8.10 4.44 14.47
C ILE A 169 -8.12 4.46 12.94
N LEU A 170 -9.00 3.66 12.33
CA LEU A 170 -9.11 3.59 10.86
C LEU A 170 -9.66 4.89 10.27
N LYS A 171 -10.57 5.56 10.97
CA LYS A 171 -11.09 6.88 10.55
C LYS A 171 -10.01 7.95 10.58
N GLU A 172 -9.28 8.08 11.69
CA GLU A 172 -8.17 9.03 11.84
C GLU A 172 -7.08 8.76 10.78
N ALA A 173 -6.80 7.48 10.51
CA ALA A 173 -5.87 7.08 9.46
C ALA A 173 -6.36 7.46 8.06
N SER A 174 -7.65 7.22 7.77
CA SER A 174 -8.29 7.61 6.51
C SER A 174 -8.23 9.12 6.29
N GLU A 175 -8.50 9.92 7.33
CA GLU A 175 -8.46 11.39 7.27
C GLU A 175 -7.04 11.92 7.02
N LYS A 176 -6.02 11.32 7.67
CA LYS A 176 -4.61 11.70 7.44
C LYS A 176 -4.15 11.34 6.03
N VAL A 177 -4.50 10.16 5.53
CA VAL A 177 -4.21 9.75 4.15
C VAL A 177 -4.92 10.68 3.17
N GLU A 178 -6.17 11.04 3.44
CA GLU A 178 -6.94 11.99 2.62
C GLU A 178 -6.24 13.35 2.53
N LEU A 179 -5.69 13.84 3.64
CA LEU A 179 -4.90 15.06 3.67
C LEU A 179 -3.62 14.95 2.83
N ILE A 180 -2.83 13.88 3.02
CA ILE A 180 -1.59 13.65 2.26
C ILE A 180 -1.87 13.62 0.76
N LEU A 181 -2.86 12.84 0.32
CA LEU A 181 -3.18 12.68 -1.09
C LEU A 181 -3.74 13.98 -1.73
N LYS A 182 -4.47 14.79 -0.96
CA LYS A 182 -4.94 16.11 -1.41
C LYS A 182 -3.80 17.12 -1.51
N SER A 183 -2.88 17.13 -0.55
CA SER A 183 -1.71 18.02 -0.57
C SER A 183 -0.77 17.72 -1.76
N HIS A 184 -0.78 16.48 -2.26
CA HIS A 184 0.07 16.01 -3.35
C HIS A 184 -0.72 15.57 -4.58
N GLU A 185 -1.83 16.25 -4.87
CA GLU A 185 -2.73 15.92 -5.98
C GLU A 185 -2.01 15.94 -7.35
N THR A 186 -1.08 16.88 -7.51
CA THR A 186 -0.33 17.07 -8.77
C THR A 186 0.60 15.89 -9.02
N GLU A 187 1.35 15.48 -8.00
CA GLU A 187 2.25 14.33 -8.01
C GLU A 187 1.46 13.05 -8.26
N MET A 188 0.33 12.87 -7.55
CA MET A 188 -0.57 11.73 -7.73
C MET A 188 -0.97 11.54 -9.19
N ARG A 189 -1.47 12.61 -9.85
CA ARG A 189 -1.91 12.55 -11.24
C ARG A 189 -0.76 12.27 -12.21
N LYS A 190 0.42 12.86 -11.96
CA LYS A 190 1.62 12.65 -12.78
C LYS A 190 2.11 11.20 -12.70
N ILE A 191 2.27 10.67 -11.49
CA ILE A 191 2.75 9.30 -11.26
C ILE A 191 1.71 8.30 -11.80
N ALA A 192 0.42 8.50 -11.54
CA ALA A 192 -0.63 7.60 -12.04
C ALA A 192 -0.65 7.54 -13.58
N LYS A 193 -0.49 8.68 -14.26
CA LYS A 193 -0.40 8.72 -15.73
C LYS A 193 0.84 7.96 -16.22
N ARG A 194 2.01 8.19 -15.61
CA ARG A 194 3.26 7.52 -16.00
C ARG A 194 3.21 6.02 -15.72
N LEU A 195 2.65 5.61 -14.58
CA LEU A 195 2.46 4.21 -14.22
C LEU A 195 1.48 3.54 -15.19
N CYS A 196 0.40 4.22 -15.56
CA CYS A 196 -0.53 3.74 -16.58
C CYS A 196 0.16 3.56 -17.93
N GLN A 197 1.07 4.45 -18.34
CA GLN A 197 1.80 4.35 -19.61
C GLN A 197 2.86 3.23 -19.60
N HIS A 198 3.72 3.20 -18.60
CA HIS A 198 4.89 2.30 -18.56
C HIS A 198 4.62 0.94 -17.89
N GLY A 199 3.52 0.80 -17.14
CA GLY A 199 3.16 -0.41 -16.41
C GLY A 199 3.96 -0.63 -15.11
N THR A 200 5.18 -0.12 -15.02
CA THR A 200 6.06 -0.26 -13.86
C THR A 200 6.92 0.99 -13.65
N LEU A 201 7.10 1.41 -12.40
CA LEU A 201 7.99 2.51 -11.98
C LEU A 201 8.87 2.08 -10.80
N THR A 202 10.15 2.42 -10.83
CA THR A 202 11.09 2.18 -9.72
C THR A 202 10.97 3.26 -8.64
N GLY A 203 11.47 2.98 -7.43
CA GLY A 203 11.50 3.97 -6.35
C GLY A 203 12.25 5.24 -6.70
N GLN A 204 13.35 5.11 -7.44
CA GLN A 204 14.13 6.25 -7.92
C GLN A 204 13.30 7.10 -8.91
N GLU A 205 12.62 6.47 -9.85
CA GLU A 205 11.75 7.15 -10.81
C GLU A 205 10.59 7.88 -10.12
N ILE A 206 9.99 7.26 -9.11
CA ILE A 206 8.93 7.88 -8.30
C ILE A 206 9.47 9.12 -7.59
N ARG A 207 10.65 9.03 -6.99
CA ARG A 207 11.33 10.18 -6.36
C ARG A 207 11.61 11.28 -7.36
N ASP A 208 12.14 10.94 -8.54
CA ASP A 208 12.42 11.90 -9.60
C ASP A 208 11.14 12.60 -10.10
N LEU A 209 10.00 11.88 -10.20
CA LEU A 209 8.70 12.47 -10.53
C LEU A 209 8.18 13.42 -9.45
N ILE A 210 8.40 13.10 -8.18
CA ILE A 210 8.01 13.93 -7.05
C ILE A 210 8.88 15.19 -6.99
N GLU A 211 10.18 15.07 -7.29
CA GLU A 211 11.12 16.19 -7.40
C GLU A 211 10.94 17.03 -8.69
N GLY A 212 10.03 16.63 -9.57
CA GLY A 212 9.71 17.36 -10.80
C GLY A 212 10.69 17.13 -11.95
N LYS A 213 11.54 16.11 -11.88
CA LYS A 213 12.43 15.71 -12.99
C LYS A 213 11.64 14.91 -14.03
N GLU A 214 12.02 15.05 -15.30
CA GLU A 214 11.48 14.20 -16.35
C GLU A 214 12.18 12.84 -16.35
N ILE A 215 11.40 11.75 -16.43
CA ILE A 215 11.94 10.41 -16.61
C ILE A 215 11.89 10.03 -18.09
N ASP A 216 13.03 9.91 -18.77
CA ASP A 216 13.07 9.29 -20.09
C ASP A 216 13.02 7.76 -19.99
N LYS A 217 11.81 7.21 -19.85
CA LYS A 217 11.58 5.82 -20.20
C LYS A 217 11.27 5.73 -21.68
N VAL A 218 12.21 5.23 -22.46
CA VAL A 218 11.94 4.74 -23.81
C VAL A 218 10.84 3.70 -23.67
N THR A 219 9.67 3.97 -24.26
CA THR A 219 8.54 3.05 -24.30
C THR A 219 9.04 1.74 -24.91
N ALA A 220 9.16 0.69 -24.10
CA ALA A 220 9.41 -0.64 -24.65
C ALA A 220 8.22 -0.98 -25.57
N GLN A 221 8.50 -1.03 -26.88
CA GLN A 221 7.57 -1.42 -27.92
C GLN A 221 7.14 -2.88 -27.76
#